data_AF-A0A7Y9F2A6-F1
#
_entry.id   AF-A0A7Y9F2A6-F1
#
_cell.length_a   1.000
_cell.length_b   1.000
_cell.length_c   1.000
_cell.angle_alpha   90.00
_cell.angle_beta   90.00
_cell.angle_gamma   90.00
#
_symmetry.space_group_name_H-M   'P 1'
#
loop_
_entity.id
_entity.type
_entity.pdbx_description
1 polymer ?
#
loop_
_entity_poly.entity_id
_entity_poly.type
_entity_poly.pdbx_seq_one_letter_code
_entity_poly.pdbx_strand_id
1 'polypeptide(L)'
;MPSRSLLALLPALVLLLAACSDEPTAPGADDAAEPAEPTEPAVSTVALADIDTSDLVVPRVGLCDGLPVAAVEAALGGEARRSETWADGEEARLSAEVRDVAHEDGCRFDGPARTSAAAWVFTPPVSPARAEELAESALDGAGRRCRDVPDAAAYGDPSVAQTCRSGPLRETRYAGLVGDAWVTCSLSAPRSVERADLEERADRWCAAVLSGEV
;
A
#
# COMPACT_ATOMS: atom_id res chain seq x y z
N MET A 1 -10.73 28.87 -37.68
CA MET A 1 -9.94 30.08 -37.38
C MET A 1 -8.57 29.62 -36.88
N PRO A 2 -7.47 29.91 -37.60
CA PRO A 2 -6.11 29.55 -37.17
C PRO A 2 -5.41 30.75 -36.50
N SER A 3 -4.69 30.52 -35.40
CA SER A 3 -3.60 31.37 -34.87
C SER A 3 -3.22 30.84 -33.49
N ARG A 4 -1.97 30.80 -33.03
CA ARG A 4 -0.66 31.19 -33.58
C ARG A 4 0.38 30.60 -32.62
N SER A 5 1.47 30.09 -33.18
CA SER A 5 2.67 29.60 -32.49
C SER A 5 3.35 30.66 -31.61
N LEU A 6 4.06 30.22 -30.57
CA LEU A 6 5.23 30.92 -30.02
C LEU A 6 6.23 29.90 -29.45
N LEU A 7 7.33 29.72 -30.20
CA LEU A 7 8.60 29.16 -29.74
C LEU A 7 9.29 30.17 -28.81
N ALA A 8 9.99 29.70 -27.78
CA ALA A 8 11.13 30.42 -27.21
C ALA A 8 12.22 29.43 -26.77
N LEU A 9 13.37 29.50 -27.46
CA LEU A 9 14.66 28.90 -27.10
C LEU A 9 15.33 29.74 -26.00
N LEU A 10 16.07 29.12 -25.08
CA LEU A 10 17.19 29.72 -24.33
C LEU A 10 18.24 28.62 -24.00
N PRO A 11 19.52 28.98 -23.75
CA PRO A 11 20.68 28.37 -24.40
C PRO A 11 21.63 27.62 -23.46
N ALA A 12 22.49 26.80 -24.07
CA ALA A 12 23.65 26.14 -23.47
C ALA A 12 24.71 27.15 -23.00
N LEU A 13 25.24 26.93 -21.79
CA LEU A 13 26.42 27.62 -21.26
C LEU A 13 27.52 26.58 -20.98
N VAL A 14 28.71 26.84 -21.52
CA VAL A 14 29.83 25.91 -21.65
C VAL A 14 31.13 26.68 -21.30
N LEU A 15 32.04 26.01 -20.56
CA LEU A 15 33.49 26.27 -20.33
C LEU A 15 33.84 27.42 -19.32
N LEU A 16 34.92 27.41 -18.50
CA LEU A 16 36.21 26.67 -18.46
C LEU A 16 37.06 27.08 -17.21
N LEU A 17 38.15 26.33 -16.93
CA LEU A 17 39.40 26.61 -16.16
C LEU A 17 39.42 26.19 -14.67
N ALA A 18 40.53 25.73 -14.06
CA ALA A 18 41.87 25.28 -14.47
C ALA A 18 42.58 24.66 -13.23
N ALA A 19 43.67 23.94 -13.47
CA ALA A 19 44.42 23.02 -12.61
C ALA A 19 45.13 23.60 -11.36
N CYS A 20 45.44 22.71 -10.41
CA CYS A 20 46.75 22.61 -9.71
C CYS A 20 46.96 21.17 -9.21
N SER A 21 48.11 20.60 -9.55
CA SER A 21 48.65 19.32 -9.09
C SER A 21 49.19 19.43 -7.66
N ASP A 22 49.19 18.33 -6.89
CA ASP A 22 50.38 17.79 -6.20
C ASP A 22 50.04 16.46 -5.50
N GLU A 23 50.93 15.49 -5.67
CA GLU A 23 50.81 14.09 -5.29
C GLU A 23 51.68 13.83 -4.05
N PRO A 24 51.21 13.03 -3.07
CA PRO A 24 52.14 12.21 -2.32
C PRO A 24 51.73 10.73 -2.34
N THR A 25 52.64 9.92 -2.86
CA THR A 25 52.67 8.46 -2.75
C THR A 25 52.64 8.02 -1.28
N ALA A 26 51.70 7.15 -0.92
CA ALA A 26 51.77 6.31 0.28
C ALA A 26 51.65 4.83 -0.15
N PRO A 27 52.59 3.95 0.24
CA PRO A 27 52.46 2.51 0.05
C PRO A 27 51.72 1.93 1.25
N GLY A 28 50.59 1.27 1.04
CA GLY A 28 49.84 0.70 2.16
C GLY A 28 48.71 -0.23 1.74
N ALA A 29 49.03 -1.51 1.68
CA ALA A 29 48.18 -2.68 1.93
C ALA A 29 46.88 -2.80 1.11
N ASP A 30 46.90 -3.80 0.24
CA ASP A 30 45.74 -4.57 -0.20
C ASP A 30 44.77 -4.87 0.95
N ASP A 31 43.65 -4.16 0.97
CA ASP A 31 42.37 -4.70 1.44
C ASP A 31 41.32 -4.10 0.51
N ALA A 32 41.21 -4.72 -0.68
CA ALA A 32 40.09 -4.50 -1.56
C ALA A 32 38.84 -4.97 -0.82
N ALA A 33 38.16 -4.02 -0.16
CA ALA A 33 36.83 -4.24 0.37
C ALA A 33 35.96 -4.77 -0.79
N GLU A 34 35.53 -6.01 -0.64
CA GLU A 34 34.58 -6.66 -1.54
C GLU A 34 33.36 -5.73 -1.67
N PRO A 35 32.90 -5.38 -2.89
CA PRO A 35 31.72 -4.56 -3.07
C PRO A 35 30.56 -5.23 -2.34
N ALA A 36 30.03 -4.58 -1.30
CA ALA A 36 28.86 -5.08 -0.59
C ALA A 36 27.74 -5.29 -1.62
N GLU A 37 27.31 -6.54 -1.80
CA GLU A 37 26.16 -6.84 -2.64
C GLU A 37 24.96 -6.03 -2.12
N PRO A 38 24.19 -5.38 -3.01
CA PRO A 38 22.96 -4.71 -2.61
C PRO A 38 22.10 -5.72 -1.87
N THR A 39 21.90 -5.53 -0.56
CA THR A 39 21.00 -6.36 0.22
C THR A 39 19.61 -6.14 -0.35
N GLU A 40 19.06 -7.14 -1.03
CA GLU A 40 17.67 -7.11 -1.47
C GLU A 40 16.80 -6.76 -0.25
N PRO A 41 15.89 -5.77 -0.34
CA PRO A 41 15.07 -5.39 0.79
C PRO A 41 14.29 -6.62 1.26
N ALA A 42 14.50 -7.00 2.52
CA ALA A 42 13.84 -8.15 3.10
C ALA A 42 12.32 -7.94 3.02
N VAL A 43 11.62 -8.89 2.39
CA VAL A 43 10.16 -8.90 2.43
C VAL A 43 9.76 -9.10 3.88
N SER A 44 8.97 -8.17 4.43
CA SER A 44 8.44 -8.31 5.78
C SER A 44 7.67 -9.62 5.90
N THR A 45 8.09 -10.47 6.85
CA THR A 45 7.45 -11.74 7.18
C THR A 45 6.53 -11.64 8.38
N VAL A 46 6.28 -10.42 8.87
CA VAL A 46 5.42 -10.18 10.04
C VAL A 46 4.00 -10.59 9.69
N ALA A 47 3.44 -11.51 10.47
CA ALA A 47 2.03 -11.87 10.35
C ALA A 47 1.17 -10.85 11.08
N LEU A 48 -0.08 -10.67 10.68
CA LEU A 48 -0.97 -9.72 11.34
C LEU A 48 -1.21 -10.10 12.81
N ALA A 49 -1.23 -11.40 13.13
CA ALA A 49 -1.37 -11.91 14.49
C ALA A 49 -0.21 -11.54 15.44
N ASP A 50 0.94 -11.13 14.90
CA ASP A 50 2.11 -10.72 15.68
C ASP A 50 2.09 -9.22 16.02
N ILE A 51 1.10 -8.47 15.53
CA ILE A 51 0.97 -7.03 15.70
C ILE A 51 0.03 -6.73 16.87
N ASP A 52 0.53 -6.00 17.88
CA ASP A 52 -0.32 -5.45 18.93
C ASP A 52 -0.96 -4.14 18.44
N THR A 53 -2.23 -4.21 18.04
CA THR A 53 -2.95 -3.05 17.53
C THR A 53 -3.44 -2.07 18.62
N SER A 54 -3.28 -2.41 19.91
CA SER A 54 -3.80 -1.58 21.00
C SER A 54 -2.98 -0.30 21.26
N ASP A 55 -1.68 -0.35 20.95
CA ASP A 55 -0.75 0.78 21.11
C ASP A 55 -0.36 1.43 19.77
N LEU A 56 -0.90 0.93 18.64
CA LEU A 56 -0.60 1.48 17.33
C LEU A 56 -1.34 2.78 17.06
N VAL A 57 -0.67 3.66 16.31
CA VAL A 57 -1.25 4.89 15.75
C VAL A 57 -1.05 4.83 14.25
N VAL A 58 -2.14 4.81 13.49
CA VAL A 58 -2.11 4.83 12.03
C VAL A 58 -2.27 6.27 11.54
N PRO A 59 -1.40 6.76 10.63
CA PRO A 59 -1.58 8.07 10.02
C PRO A 59 -2.93 8.14 9.28
N ARG A 60 -3.66 9.24 9.46
CA ARG A 60 -4.91 9.51 8.71
C ARG A 60 -4.68 10.31 7.42
N VAL A 61 -3.42 10.64 7.12
CA VAL A 61 -2.95 11.33 5.91
C VAL A 61 -1.58 10.79 5.54
N GLY A 62 -1.30 10.62 4.25
CA GLY A 62 -0.01 10.09 3.80
C GLY A 62 0.20 8.62 4.19
N LEU A 63 -0.88 7.85 4.38
CA LEU A 63 -0.82 6.43 4.75
C LEU A 63 0.08 5.65 3.77
N CYS A 64 0.02 6.02 2.50
CA CYS A 64 0.67 5.31 1.42
C CYS A 64 2.16 5.63 1.28
N ASP A 65 2.64 6.70 1.89
CA ASP A 65 4.05 7.08 1.85
C ASP A 65 4.92 6.12 2.68
N GLY A 66 4.32 5.50 3.71
CA GLY A 66 4.98 4.52 4.58
C GLY A 66 4.97 3.08 4.07
N LEU A 67 4.38 2.81 2.89
CA LEU A 67 4.27 1.45 2.37
C LEU A 67 5.55 0.99 1.66
N PRO A 68 6.23 -0.07 2.15
CA PRO A 68 7.42 -0.57 1.49
C PRO A 68 7.10 -1.15 0.11
N VAL A 69 7.87 -0.78 -0.91
CA VAL A 69 7.72 -1.33 -2.28
C VAL A 69 7.73 -2.86 -2.27
N ALA A 70 8.64 -3.48 -1.51
CA ALA A 70 8.72 -4.93 -1.38
C ALA A 70 7.43 -5.57 -0.83
N ALA A 71 6.71 -4.89 0.06
CA ALA A 71 5.43 -5.38 0.58
C ALA A 71 4.33 -5.33 -0.49
N VAL A 72 4.30 -4.24 -1.29
CA VAL A 72 3.39 -4.12 -2.44
C VAL A 72 3.67 -5.24 -3.45
N GLU A 73 4.93 -5.46 -3.82
CA GLU A 73 5.31 -6.48 -4.79
C GLU A 73 5.01 -7.90 -4.30
N ALA A 74 5.27 -8.18 -3.02
CA ALA A 74 4.91 -9.45 -2.40
C ALA A 74 3.38 -9.67 -2.40
N ALA A 75 2.61 -8.63 -2.08
CA ALA A 75 1.15 -8.67 -2.13
C ALA A 75 0.64 -8.91 -3.55
N LEU A 76 1.24 -8.30 -4.57
CA LEU A 76 0.84 -8.46 -5.97
C LEU A 76 1.33 -9.76 -6.63
N GLY A 77 2.42 -10.34 -6.11
CA GLY A 77 3.15 -11.43 -6.77
C GLY A 77 4.02 -10.94 -7.92
N GLY A 78 4.61 -9.75 -7.79
CA GLY A 78 5.47 -9.08 -8.77
C GLY A 78 5.28 -7.57 -8.77
N GLU A 79 6.04 -6.89 -9.65
CA GLU A 79 6.04 -5.41 -9.75
C GLU A 79 4.64 -4.82 -9.99
N ALA A 80 4.37 -3.69 -9.32
CA ALA A 80 3.18 -2.89 -9.58
C ALA A 80 3.24 -2.32 -11.00
N ARG A 81 2.18 -2.54 -11.79
CA ARG A 81 2.06 -2.01 -13.15
C ARG A 81 1.42 -0.63 -13.17
N ARG A 82 0.59 -0.34 -12.17
CA ARG A 82 -0.06 0.94 -11.95
C ARG A 82 -0.21 1.17 -10.45
N SER A 83 -0.03 2.40 -10.05
CA SER A 83 -0.38 2.92 -8.72
C SER A 83 -1.31 4.12 -8.87
N GLU A 84 -2.20 4.29 -7.91
CA GLU A 84 -3.08 5.44 -7.74
C GLU A 84 -3.10 5.75 -6.25
N THR A 85 -2.87 7.00 -5.88
CA THR A 85 -3.10 7.51 -4.52
C THR A 85 -4.22 8.54 -4.59
N TRP A 86 -4.89 8.77 -3.47
CA TRP A 86 -5.89 9.82 -3.33
C TRP A 86 -5.90 10.34 -1.89
N ALA A 87 -6.27 11.60 -1.75
CA ALA A 87 -6.49 12.27 -0.47
C ALA A 87 -7.98 12.61 -0.25
N ASP A 88 -8.31 13.04 0.97
CA ASP A 88 -9.63 13.57 1.29
C ASP A 88 -10.03 14.72 0.34
N GLY A 89 -11.22 14.61 -0.23
CA GLY A 89 -11.76 15.57 -1.18
C GLY A 89 -11.35 15.36 -2.64
N GLU A 90 -10.50 14.38 -2.94
CA GLU A 90 -10.09 14.05 -4.31
C GLU A 90 -11.03 13.03 -4.97
N GLU A 91 -11.19 13.11 -6.29
CA GLU A 91 -11.92 12.06 -7.03
C GLU A 91 -11.09 10.78 -7.08
N ALA A 92 -11.61 9.71 -6.47
CA ALA A 92 -10.97 8.40 -6.42
C ALA A 92 -11.84 7.33 -7.09
N ARG A 93 -11.19 6.27 -7.56
CA ARG A 93 -11.87 5.08 -8.06
C ARG A 93 -12.22 4.15 -6.90
N LEU A 94 -13.43 4.31 -6.36
CA LEU A 94 -13.94 3.52 -5.23
C LEU A 94 -14.27 2.07 -5.63
N SER A 95 -14.61 1.84 -6.90
CA SER A 95 -14.82 0.49 -7.45
C SER A 95 -14.48 0.43 -8.94
N ALA A 96 -14.69 -0.72 -9.59
CA ALA A 96 -14.50 -0.82 -11.04
C ALA A 96 -15.45 0.10 -11.83
N GLU A 97 -16.60 0.46 -11.26
CA GLU A 97 -17.69 1.19 -11.92
C GLU A 97 -17.93 2.56 -11.31
N VAL A 98 -17.43 2.83 -10.11
CA VAL A 98 -17.68 4.05 -9.34
C VAL A 98 -16.41 4.87 -9.21
N ARG A 99 -16.51 6.14 -9.64
CA ARG A 99 -15.60 7.23 -9.27
C ARG A 99 -16.41 8.27 -8.52
N ASP A 100 -15.91 8.69 -7.37
CA ASP A 100 -16.53 9.70 -6.52
C ASP A 100 -15.47 10.40 -5.69
N VAL A 101 -15.86 11.46 -4.98
CA VAL A 101 -15.00 12.18 -4.03
C VAL A 101 -14.73 11.29 -2.82
N ALA A 102 -13.46 11.03 -2.54
CA ALA A 102 -13.04 10.27 -1.37
C ALA A 102 -13.16 11.11 -0.10
N HIS A 103 -13.56 10.45 0.99
CA HIS A 103 -13.47 10.98 2.36
C HIS A 103 -12.38 10.27 3.17
N GLU A 104 -11.41 9.72 2.44
CA GLU A 104 -10.40 8.79 2.89
C GLU A 104 -9.06 9.16 2.24
N ASP A 105 -7.96 8.86 2.91
CA ASP A 105 -6.62 8.87 2.33
C ASP A 105 -6.26 7.42 1.96
N GLY A 106 -5.73 7.18 0.76
CA GLY A 106 -5.49 5.81 0.33
C GLY A 106 -4.72 5.62 -0.96
N CYS A 107 -4.47 4.36 -1.26
CA CYS A 107 -3.75 3.91 -2.44
C CYS A 107 -4.26 2.58 -2.95
N ARG A 108 -4.04 2.40 -4.24
CA ARG A 108 -4.30 1.16 -4.97
C ARG A 108 -3.15 0.86 -5.90
N PHE A 109 -2.76 -0.40 -5.90
CA PHE A 109 -1.76 -0.97 -6.78
C PHE A 109 -2.40 -2.07 -7.64
N ASP A 110 -2.17 -2.04 -8.95
CA ASP A 110 -2.58 -3.11 -9.87
C ASP A 110 -1.31 -3.83 -10.37
N GLY A 111 -1.28 -5.15 -10.22
CA GLY A 111 -0.13 -6.00 -10.53
C GLY A 111 -0.34 -6.97 -11.71
N PRO A 112 0.53 -7.98 -11.83
CA PRO A 112 0.35 -9.06 -12.79
C PRO A 112 -0.91 -9.88 -12.52
N ALA A 113 -1.31 -10.68 -13.51
CA ALA A 113 -2.41 -11.64 -13.40
C ALA A 113 -3.75 -11.08 -12.87
N ARG A 114 -4.03 -9.78 -13.00
CA ARG A 114 -5.24 -9.12 -12.45
C ARG A 114 -5.29 -9.14 -10.91
N THR A 115 -4.14 -9.17 -10.26
CA THR A 115 -4.01 -8.95 -8.82
C THR A 115 -4.05 -7.45 -8.53
N SER A 116 -4.69 -7.04 -7.44
CA SER A 116 -4.68 -5.65 -6.96
C SER A 116 -4.64 -5.61 -5.44
N ALA A 117 -3.79 -4.76 -4.90
CA ALA A 117 -3.70 -4.46 -3.46
C ALA A 117 -4.18 -3.03 -3.22
N ALA A 118 -4.90 -2.78 -2.13
CA ALA A 118 -5.35 -1.45 -1.76
C ALA A 118 -5.29 -1.27 -0.24
N ALA A 119 -5.11 -0.02 0.18
CA ALA A 119 -5.13 0.40 1.57
C ALA A 119 -5.73 1.82 1.64
N TRP A 120 -6.54 2.07 2.67
CA TRP A 120 -7.10 3.39 2.91
C TRP A 120 -7.53 3.57 4.36
N VAL A 121 -7.62 4.82 4.78
CA VAL A 121 -7.98 5.23 6.13
C VAL A 121 -8.98 6.37 6.08
N PHE A 122 -9.96 6.34 7.00
CA PHE A 122 -10.87 7.47 7.15
C PHE A 122 -10.10 8.70 7.66
N THR A 123 -10.21 9.82 6.94
CA THR A 123 -9.54 11.06 7.33
C THR A 123 -10.14 11.64 8.63
N PRO A 124 -11.48 11.68 8.81
CA PRO A 124 -12.07 12.02 10.10
C PRO A 124 -11.82 10.92 11.14
N PRO A 125 -11.62 11.28 12.43
CA PRO A 125 -11.50 10.29 13.49
C PRO A 125 -12.80 9.50 13.64
N VAL A 126 -12.67 8.20 13.93
CA VAL A 126 -13.79 7.27 14.12
C VAL A 126 -13.87 6.89 15.59
N SER A 127 -15.06 7.03 16.18
CA SER A 127 -15.30 6.58 17.55
C SER A 127 -15.50 5.06 17.61
N PRO A 128 -15.27 4.41 18.77
CA PRO A 128 -15.55 2.98 18.93
C PRO A 128 -16.96 2.57 18.53
N ALA A 129 -17.99 3.32 18.97
CA ALA A 129 -19.37 3.04 18.59
C ALA A 129 -19.61 3.14 17.07
N ARG A 130 -18.97 4.11 16.40
CA ARG A 130 -19.07 4.24 14.95
C ARG A 130 -18.34 3.11 14.23
N ALA A 131 -17.20 2.67 14.77
CA ALA A 131 -16.45 1.54 14.24
C ALA A 131 -17.24 0.23 14.37
N GLU A 132 -17.99 0.03 15.45
CA GLU A 132 -18.88 -1.13 15.62
C GLU A 132 -19.94 -1.15 14.51
N GLU A 133 -20.62 -0.02 14.28
CA GLU A 133 -21.59 0.12 13.19
C GLU A 133 -20.98 -0.16 11.81
N LEU A 134 -19.73 0.26 11.57
CA LEU A 134 -19.01 0.01 10.33
C LEU A 134 -18.68 -1.48 10.15
N ALA A 135 -18.22 -2.14 11.21
CA ALA A 135 -17.95 -3.57 11.21
C ALA A 135 -19.23 -4.38 10.94
N GLU A 136 -20.32 -4.06 11.64
CA GLU A 136 -21.63 -4.68 11.44
C GLU A 136 -22.17 -4.44 10.02
N SER A 137 -22.08 -3.20 9.53
CA SER A 137 -22.51 -2.85 8.17
C SER A 137 -21.74 -3.62 7.10
N ALA A 138 -20.44 -3.86 7.32
CA ALA A 138 -19.62 -4.66 6.41
C ALA A 138 -20.11 -6.11 6.36
N LEU A 139 -20.46 -6.71 7.50
CA LEU A 139 -21.02 -8.06 7.58
C LEU A 139 -22.37 -8.17 6.88
N ASP A 140 -23.26 -7.20 7.09
CA ASP A 140 -24.62 -7.21 6.54
C ASP A 140 -24.66 -6.91 5.02
N GLY A 141 -23.83 -5.97 4.57
CA GLY A 141 -23.75 -5.56 3.16
C GLY A 141 -23.10 -6.61 2.25
N ALA A 142 -22.36 -7.55 2.83
CA ALA A 142 -21.57 -8.57 2.13
C ALA A 142 -22.42 -9.57 1.30
N GLY A 143 -23.69 -9.74 1.68
CA GLY A 143 -24.62 -10.67 1.03
C GLY A 143 -24.08 -12.12 0.96
N ARG A 144 -24.68 -12.96 0.11
CA ARG A 144 -24.28 -14.40 -0.01
C ARG A 144 -22.92 -14.63 -0.67
N ARG A 145 -22.19 -13.57 -1.07
CA ARG A 145 -20.95 -13.67 -1.85
C ARG A 145 -19.70 -13.49 -1.03
N CYS A 146 -19.83 -13.02 0.21
CA CYS A 146 -18.76 -12.89 1.16
C CYS A 146 -18.86 -13.96 2.24
N ARG A 147 -17.71 -14.28 2.82
CA ARG A 147 -17.58 -15.18 3.96
C ARG A 147 -16.49 -14.62 4.84
N ASP A 148 -16.66 -14.78 6.14
CA ASP A 148 -15.62 -14.38 7.09
C ASP A 148 -14.34 -15.20 6.84
N VAL A 149 -13.20 -14.57 7.07
CA VAL A 149 -11.91 -15.23 7.05
C VAL A 149 -11.80 -16.02 8.37
N PRO A 150 -11.71 -17.36 8.34
CA PRO A 150 -11.60 -18.15 9.57
C PRO A 150 -10.33 -17.78 10.34
N ASP A 151 -10.45 -17.66 11.66
CA ASP A 151 -9.32 -17.41 12.56
C ASP A 151 -8.49 -16.16 12.19
N ALA A 152 -9.13 -15.18 11.53
CA ALA A 152 -8.50 -13.93 11.16
C ALA A 152 -7.95 -13.21 12.40
N ALA A 153 -6.71 -12.75 12.30
CA ALA A 153 -6.14 -11.85 13.31
C ALA A 153 -6.96 -10.56 13.40
N ALA A 154 -7.04 -10.01 14.61
CA ALA A 154 -7.73 -8.74 14.84
C ALA A 154 -7.00 -7.62 14.08
N TYR A 155 -7.73 -6.87 13.27
CA TYR A 155 -7.21 -5.73 12.53
C TYR A 155 -7.61 -4.44 13.25
N GLY A 156 -7.27 -4.34 14.54
CA GLY A 156 -7.85 -3.36 15.46
C GLY A 156 -9.09 -3.87 16.19
N ASP A 157 -9.73 -2.98 16.95
CA ASP A 157 -10.92 -3.30 17.77
C ASP A 157 -11.93 -2.12 17.78
N PRO A 158 -13.13 -2.29 17.21
CA PRO A 158 -13.64 -3.49 16.54
C PRO A 158 -13.01 -3.70 15.16
N SER A 159 -13.08 -4.94 14.64
CA SER A 159 -12.59 -5.30 13.31
C SER A 159 -13.45 -6.35 12.60
N VAL A 160 -13.25 -6.47 11.28
CA VAL A 160 -13.92 -7.40 10.39
C VAL A 160 -12.95 -7.87 9.30
N ALA A 161 -12.99 -9.17 8.99
CA ALA A 161 -12.19 -9.78 7.93
C ALA A 161 -13.06 -10.70 7.06
N GLN A 162 -13.12 -10.43 5.75
CA GLN A 162 -13.98 -11.17 4.83
C GLN A 162 -13.33 -11.43 3.49
N THR A 163 -13.69 -12.57 2.90
CA THR A 163 -13.37 -12.95 1.53
C THR A 163 -14.62 -12.94 0.67
N CYS A 164 -14.69 -11.98 -0.26
CA CYS A 164 -15.79 -11.72 -1.16
C CYS A 164 -15.52 -12.22 -2.59
N ARG A 165 -16.58 -12.65 -3.29
CA ARG A 165 -16.53 -13.01 -4.71
C ARG A 165 -17.15 -11.91 -5.56
N SER A 166 -16.39 -11.38 -6.52
CA SER A 166 -16.87 -10.41 -7.51
C SER A 166 -16.51 -10.88 -8.93
N GLY A 167 -17.48 -11.46 -9.64
CA GLY A 167 -17.27 -12.00 -10.98
C GLY A 167 -16.10 -13.01 -11.06
N PRO A 168 -15.06 -12.75 -11.88
CA PRO A 168 -13.89 -13.61 -12.02
C PRO A 168 -12.86 -13.43 -10.89
N LEU A 169 -13.04 -12.43 -10.02
CA LEU A 169 -12.13 -12.09 -8.93
C LEU A 169 -12.65 -12.57 -7.57
N ARG A 170 -11.71 -12.73 -6.66
CA ARG A 170 -11.94 -12.89 -5.22
C ARG A 170 -11.13 -11.80 -4.53
N GLU A 171 -11.72 -11.17 -3.53
CA GLU A 171 -11.07 -10.15 -2.72
C GLU A 171 -11.14 -10.57 -1.27
N THR A 172 -10.02 -10.49 -0.57
CA THR A 172 -9.95 -10.58 0.89
C THR A 172 -9.69 -9.19 1.44
N ARG A 173 -10.49 -8.75 2.41
CA ARG A 173 -10.45 -7.42 3.02
C ARG A 173 -10.41 -7.56 4.53
N TYR A 174 -9.57 -6.76 5.17
CA TYR A 174 -9.60 -6.51 6.61
C TYR A 174 -9.90 -5.04 6.84
N ALA A 175 -10.72 -4.76 7.84
CA ALA A 175 -11.01 -3.40 8.28
C ALA A 175 -11.18 -3.36 9.80
N GLY A 176 -10.76 -2.28 10.44
CA GLY A 176 -10.94 -2.13 11.86
C GLY A 176 -10.40 -0.83 12.42
N LEU A 177 -10.69 -0.60 13.70
CA LEU A 177 -10.30 0.60 14.42
C LEU A 177 -8.95 0.42 15.11
N VAL A 178 -7.98 1.27 14.75
CA VAL A 178 -6.66 1.34 15.40
C VAL A 178 -6.49 2.77 15.94
N GLY A 179 -6.46 2.92 17.27
CA GLY A 179 -6.56 4.23 17.91
C GLY A 179 -7.89 4.92 17.57
N ASP A 180 -7.84 6.00 16.78
CA ASP A 180 -9.02 6.70 16.24
C ASP A 180 -9.17 6.56 14.71
N ALA A 181 -8.36 5.71 14.08
CA ALA A 181 -8.32 5.51 12.64
C ALA A 181 -9.07 4.24 12.25
N TRP A 182 -10.12 4.38 11.44
CA TRP A 182 -10.72 3.23 10.76
C TRP A 182 -9.93 2.94 9.49
N VAL A 183 -9.16 1.85 9.51
CA VAL A 183 -8.22 1.48 8.44
C VAL A 183 -8.78 0.28 7.71
N THR A 184 -8.62 0.26 6.39
CA THR A 184 -8.93 -0.89 5.55
C THR A 184 -7.74 -1.24 4.67
N CYS A 185 -7.53 -2.54 4.49
CA CYS A 185 -6.66 -3.10 3.46
C CYS A 185 -7.44 -4.18 2.69
N SER A 186 -7.17 -4.32 1.39
CA SER A 186 -7.71 -5.41 0.59
C SER A 186 -6.70 -5.96 -0.41
N LEU A 187 -6.86 -7.24 -0.73
CA LEU A 187 -6.14 -7.92 -1.78
C LEU A 187 -7.12 -8.70 -2.66
N SER A 188 -7.11 -8.39 -3.96
CA SER A 188 -7.94 -9.02 -4.97
C SER A 188 -7.09 -9.82 -5.95
N ALA A 189 -7.55 -11.02 -6.34
CA ALA A 189 -6.90 -11.88 -7.32
C ALA A 189 -7.92 -12.70 -8.13
N PRO A 190 -7.53 -13.31 -9.26
CA PRO A 190 -8.37 -14.26 -9.97
C PRO A 190 -8.82 -15.42 -9.08
N ARG A 191 -10.03 -15.91 -9.30
CA ARG A 191 -10.59 -17.06 -8.55
C ARG A 191 -9.86 -18.39 -8.75
N SER A 192 -8.93 -18.46 -9.71
CA SER A 192 -8.03 -19.59 -9.91
C SER A 192 -6.90 -19.64 -8.87
N VAL A 193 -6.65 -18.54 -8.15
CA VAL A 193 -5.80 -18.55 -6.95
C VAL A 193 -6.60 -19.24 -5.83
N GLU A 194 -5.93 -20.15 -5.11
CA GLU A 194 -6.55 -20.83 -3.98
C GLU A 194 -6.95 -19.83 -2.91
N ARG A 195 -8.06 -20.11 -2.21
CA ARG A 195 -8.61 -19.15 -1.25
C ARG A 195 -7.65 -18.92 -0.09
N ALA A 196 -7.09 -19.99 0.46
CA ALA A 196 -6.15 -19.92 1.57
C ALA A 196 -4.91 -19.09 1.20
N ASP A 197 -4.35 -19.29 0.00
CA ASP A 197 -3.21 -18.52 -0.48
C ASP A 197 -3.51 -17.02 -0.61
N LEU A 198 -4.73 -16.66 -1.04
CA LEU A 198 -5.16 -15.26 -1.09
C LEU A 198 -5.32 -14.67 0.32
N GLU A 199 -5.93 -15.42 1.23
CA GLU A 199 -6.15 -15.02 2.62
C GLU A 199 -4.81 -14.80 3.35
N GLU A 200 -3.85 -15.71 3.20
CA GLU A 200 -2.50 -15.58 3.79
C GLU A 200 -1.72 -14.38 3.22
N ARG A 201 -1.83 -14.13 1.91
CA ARG A 201 -1.18 -12.96 1.30
C ARG A 201 -1.86 -11.65 1.72
N ALA A 202 -3.18 -11.67 1.88
CA ALA A 202 -3.94 -10.52 2.37
C ALA A 202 -3.56 -10.21 3.82
N ASP A 203 -3.39 -11.22 4.67
CA ASP A 203 -2.93 -11.07 6.05
C ASP A 203 -1.59 -10.32 6.13
N ARG A 204 -0.60 -10.77 5.35
CA ARG A 204 0.72 -10.11 5.27
C ARG A 204 0.66 -8.71 4.66
N TRP A 205 -0.18 -8.50 3.64
CA TRP A 205 -0.41 -7.17 3.08
C TRP A 205 -0.95 -6.21 4.14
N CYS A 206 -1.97 -6.65 4.88
CA CYS A 206 -2.60 -5.88 5.94
C CYS A 206 -1.64 -5.61 7.12
N ALA A 207 -0.81 -6.59 7.49
CA ALA A 207 0.25 -6.39 8.47
C ALA A 207 1.24 -5.29 8.04
N ALA A 208 1.62 -5.26 6.76
CA ALA A 208 2.49 -4.21 6.21
C ALA A 208 1.82 -2.83 6.19
N VAL A 209 0.50 -2.75 5.99
CA VAL A 209 -0.25 -1.49 6.07
C VAL A 209 -0.23 -0.92 7.49
N LEU A 210 -0.39 -1.75 8.53
CA LEU A 210 -0.34 -1.28 9.92
C LEU A 210 1.09 -0.97 10.40
N SER A 211 2.08 -1.64 9.83
CA SER A 211 3.49 -1.51 10.23
C SER A 211 4.26 -0.48 9.39
N GLY A 212 3.62 0.18 8.43
CA GLY A 212 4.26 1.17 7.57
C GLY A 212 4.87 2.29 8.41
N GLU A 213 6.15 2.57 8.20
CA GLU A 213 6.86 3.63 8.90
C GLU A 213 6.49 4.98 8.27
N VAL A 214 5.98 5.91 9.09
CA VAL A 214 5.69 7.30 8.71
C VAL A 214 6.72 8.22 9.34
#